data_AF-A0A528W773-F1
#
_entry.id   AF-A0A528W773-F1
#
_cell.length_a   1.000
_cell.length_b   1.000
_cell.length_c   1.000
_cell.angle_alpha   90.00
_cell.angle_beta   90.00
_cell.angle_gamma   90.00
#
_symmetry.space_group_name_H-M   'P 1'
#
loop_
_entity.id
_entity.type
_entity.pdbx_description
1 polymer ?
#
loop_
_entity_poly.entity_id
_entity_poly.type
_entity_poly.pdbx_seq_one_letter_code
_entity_poly.pdbx_strand_id
1 'polypeptide(L)' 'MALYRANPKDGVAWITGGSSGLGRALAKDLARQGYAIAVTALPSDPTDTLLVETAQMTGHVKSF' A
#
# COMPACT_ATOMS: atom_id res chain seq x y z
N MET A 1 -4.33 -16.74 24.52
CA MET A 1 -4.60 -16.34 23.12
C MET A 1 -3.44 -15.48 22.64
N ALA A 2 -2.86 -15.79 21.48
CA ALA A 2 -1.90 -14.89 20.85
C ALA A 2 -2.65 -13.66 20.30
N LEU A 3 -2.03 -12.48 20.40
CA LEU A 3 -2.55 -11.28 19.75
C LEU A 3 -2.60 -11.50 18.24
N TYR A 4 -3.73 -11.13 17.62
CA TYR A 4 -3.85 -11.13 16.17
C TYR A 4 -2.83 -10.18 15.55
N ARG A 5 -2.14 -10.65 14.51
CA ARG A 5 -1.27 -9.85 13.65
C ARG A 5 -1.63 -10.18 12.21
N ALA A 6 -2.07 -9.18 11.47
CA ALA A 6 -2.38 -9.35 10.06
C ALA A 6 -1.15 -9.79 9.27
N ASN A 7 -1.40 -10.59 8.23
CA ASN A 7 -0.40 -10.99 7.24
C ASN A 7 -0.97 -10.82 5.81
N PRO A 8 -0.15 -10.90 4.75
CA PRO A 8 -0.61 -10.70 3.37
C PRO A 8 -1.75 -11.62 2.90
N LYS A 9 -1.95 -12.77 3.55
CA LYS A 9 -3.01 -13.72 3.20
C LYS A 9 -4.36 -13.37 3.82
N ASP A 10 -4.40 -12.41 4.74
CA ASP A 10 -5.61 -12.04 5.46
C ASP A 10 -6.48 -11.03 4.68
N GLY A 11 -5.96 -10.44 3.59
CA GLY A 11 -6.73 -9.58 2.69
C GLY A 11 -5.97 -8.38 2.16
N VAL A 12 -6.70 -7.28 1.91
CA VAL A 12 -6.19 -6.03 1.32
C VAL A 12 -5.97 -4.99 2.42
N ALA A 13 -4.79 -4.36 2.42
CA ALA A 13 -4.53 -3.18 3.23
C ALA A 13 -5.06 -1.92 2.53
N TRP A 14 -5.93 -1.15 3.19
CA TRP A 14 -6.37 0.15 2.69
C TRP A 14 -5.57 1.26 3.38
N ILE A 15 -4.83 2.05 2.60
CA ILE A 15 -4.07 3.21 3.08
C ILE A 15 -4.70 4.49 2.54
N THR A 16 -5.21 5.33 3.44
CA THR A 16 -5.62 6.70 3.12
C THR A 16 -4.43 7.65 3.21
N GLY A 17 -4.28 8.57 2.27
CA GLY A 17 -3.11 9.47 2.19
C GLY A 17 -1.86 8.78 1.62
N GLY A 18 -2.04 7.89 0.65
CA GLY A 18 -0.94 7.08 0.08
C GLY A 18 -0.02 7.81 -0.92
N SER A 19 -0.36 9.03 -1.32
CA SER A 19 0.39 9.79 -2.36
C SER A 19 1.81 10.17 -1.92
N SER A 20 2.00 10.51 -0.63
CA SER A 20 3.24 11.04 -0.10
C SER A 20 3.49 10.64 1.37
N GLY A 21 4.61 11.11 1.93
CA GLY A 21 4.93 10.96 3.35
C GLY A 21 4.88 9.53 3.87
N LEU A 22 4.31 9.37 5.06
CA LEU A 22 4.23 8.07 5.75
C LEU A 22 3.31 7.08 5.03
N GLY A 23 2.20 7.53 4.44
CA GLY A 23 1.28 6.65 3.71
C GLY A 23 1.97 5.99 2.51
N ARG A 24 2.74 6.77 1.75
CA ARG A 24 3.56 6.26 0.64
C ARG A 24 4.64 5.29 1.14
N ALA A 25 5.36 5.66 2.20
CA ALA A 25 6.41 4.82 2.76
C ALA A 25 5.86 3.47 3.25
N LEU A 26 4.71 3.49 3.94
CA LEU A 26 4.01 2.31 4.41
C LEU A 26 3.50 1.44 3.26
N ALA A 27 2.93 2.03 2.21
CA ALA A 27 2.48 1.28 1.03
C ALA A 27 3.63 0.49 0.39
N LYS A 28 4.81 1.11 0.26
CA LYS A 28 6.02 0.45 -0.25
C LYS A 28 6.50 -0.65 0.67
N ASP A 29 6.47 -0.43 1.98
CA ASP A 29 6.90 -1.43 2.95
C ASP A 29 5.99 -2.67 2.94
N LEU A 30 4.67 -2.46 2.95
CA LEU A 30 3.70 -3.55 2.85
C LEU A 30 3.77 -4.25 1.48
N ALA A 31 3.99 -3.53 0.39
CA ALA A 31 4.18 -4.14 -0.93
C ALA A 31 5.42 -5.05 -0.95
N ARG A 32 6.54 -4.67 -0.31
CA ARG A 32 7.70 -5.56 -0.17
C ARG A 32 7.38 -6.81 0.65
N GLN A 33 6.53 -6.68 1.67
CA GLN A 33 6.08 -7.80 2.49
C GLN A 33 5.05 -8.71 1.79
N GLY A 34 4.58 -8.36 0.59
CA GLY A 34 3.68 -9.20 -0.22
C GLY A 34 2.19 -8.84 -0.12
N TYR A 35 1.84 -7.73 0.54
CA TYR A 35 0.42 -7.34 0.68
C TYR A 35 -0.18 -6.87 -0.65
N ALA A 36 -1.49 -7.09 -0.79
CA ALA A 36 -2.34 -6.33 -1.71
C ALA A 36 -2.73 -5.01 -1.04
N ILE A 37 -2.52 -3.88 -1.71
CA ILE A 37 -2.75 -2.55 -1.13
C ILE A 37 -3.66 -1.71 -2.03
N ALA A 38 -4.69 -1.11 -1.43
CA ALA A 38 -5.48 -0.04 -2.00
C ALA A 38 -5.03 1.30 -1.40
N VAL A 39 -4.64 2.27 -2.23
CA VAL A 39 -4.29 3.62 -1.79
C VAL A 39 -5.35 4.62 -2.24
N THR A 40 -5.72 5.54 -1.36
CA THR A 40 -6.52 6.71 -1.69
C THR A 40 -5.76 7.98 -1.31
N ALA A 41 -5.96 9.06 -2.06
CA ALA A 41 -5.38 10.36 -1.82
C ALA A 41 -6.36 11.46 -2.25
N LEU A 42 -6.02 12.73 -1.99
CA LEU A 42 -6.80 13.85 -2.52
C LEU A 42 -6.70 13.89 -4.06
N PRO A 43 -7.71 14.42 -4.76
CA PRO A 43 -7.68 14.50 -6.24
C PRO A 43 -6.48 15.25 -6.82
N SER A 44 -5.91 16.19 -6.05
CA SER A 44 -4.72 16.96 -6.44
C SER A 44 -3.41 16.21 -6.25
N ASP A 45 -3.43 15.05 -5.58
CA ASP A 45 -2.22 14.36 -5.15
C ASP A 45 -1.90 13.17 -6.06
N PRO A 46 -0.79 13.21 -6.82
CA PRO A 46 -0.48 12.15 -7.77
C PRO A 46 -0.04 10.86 -7.07
N THR A 47 -0.61 9.73 -7.48
CA THR A 47 -0.26 8.37 -6.99
C THR A 47 0.51 7.55 -8.02
N ASP A 48 0.58 7.97 -9.28
CA ASP A 48 1.17 7.19 -10.38
C ASP A 48 2.63 6.77 -10.12
N THR A 49 3.42 7.68 -9.55
CA THR A 49 4.83 7.39 -9.22
C THR A 49 4.96 6.27 -8.21
N LEU A 50 4.04 6.17 -7.23
CA LEU A 50 4.02 5.07 -6.28
C LEU A 50 3.67 3.74 -6.99
N LEU A 51 2.72 3.75 -7.92
CA LEU A 51 2.33 2.56 -8.67
C LEU A 51 3.49 2.02 -9.51
N VAL A 52 4.22 2.90 -10.19
CA VAL A 52 5.41 2.53 -10.98
C VAL A 52 6.52 1.97 -10.07
N GLU A 53 6.82 2.64 -8.96
CA GLU A 53 7.87 2.21 -8.02
C GLU A 53 7.59 0.84 -7.40
N THR A 54 6.32 0.46 -7.27
CA THR A 54 5.90 -0.78 -6.61
C THR A 54 5.55 -1.90 -7.58
N ALA A 55 5.58 -1.65 -8.90
CA ALA A 55 5.12 -2.59 -9.93
C ALA A 55 5.88 -3.93 -9.96
N GLN A 56 7.12 -3.97 -9.47
CA GLN A 56 7.98 -5.16 -9.43
C GLN A 56 8.13 -5.75 -8.01
N MET A 57 7.31 -5.31 -7.06
CA MET A 57 7.33 -5.85 -5.69
C MET A 57 6.52 -7.13 -5.59
N THR A 58 6.75 -7.90 -4.52
CA THR A 58 6.01 -9.14 -4.22
C THR A 58 4.51 -8.89 -4.08
N GLY A 59 4.15 -7.78 -3.43
CA GLY A 59 2.79 -7.28 -3.31
C GLY A 59 2.45 -6.32 -4.46
N HIS A 60 1.20 -5.84 -4.48
CA HIS A 60 0.73 -4.93 -5.52
C HIS A 60 -0.05 -3.76 -4.92
N VAL A 61 0.15 -2.59 -5.50
CA VAL A 61 -0.52 -1.35 -5.09
C VAL A 61 -1.46 -0.90 -6.20
N LYS A 62 -2.68 -0.50 -5.83
CA LYS A 62 -3.66 0.12 -6.74
C LYS A 62 -4.20 1.41 -6.14
N SER A 63 -4.37 2.44 -6.97
CA SER A 63 -5.05 3.67 -6.58
C SER A 63 -6.56 3.53 -6.79
N PHE A 64 -7.34 4.11 -5.88
CA PHE A 64 -8.80 4.22 -5.93
C PHE A 64 -9.26 5.66 -5.74
#